data_AF-A0A928DID9-F1
#
_entry.id   AF-A0A928DID9-F1
#
_cell.length_a   1.000
_cell.length_b   1.000
_cell.length_c   1.000
_cell.angle_alpha   90.00
_cell.angle_beta   90.00
_cell.angle_gamma   90.00
#
_symmetry.space_group_name_H-M   'P 1'
#
loop_
_entity.id
_entity.type
_entity.pdbx_description
1 polymer ?
#
loop_
_entity_poly.entity_id
_entity_poly.type
_entity_poly.pdbx_seq_one_letter_code
_entity_poly.pdbx_strand_id
1 'polypeptide(L)'
;MMWLIEWLPYYNDLKLGGHLACAFMASILSGCLLFGVNLAFKDMCFFARSYAFSLWSSALIWVFPMFFTEQGRIREFLFYITIVVSVTAIKYIYGYKLKKSLLLWVAFLVGQALVFFMIYKKVF
;
A
#
# COMPACT_ATOMS: atom_id res chain seq x y z
N MET A 1 3.56 21.06 27.45
CA MET A 1 3.57 20.60 26.03
C MET A 1 2.16 20.75 25.51
N MET A 2 1.85 21.98 25.13
CA MET A 2 0.52 22.47 24.79
C MET A 2 0.70 23.04 23.36
N TRP A 3 -0.30 22.89 22.48
CA TRP A 3 -0.39 23.52 21.15
C TRP A 3 0.34 22.96 19.91
N LEU A 4 0.20 21.67 19.56
CA LEU A 4 0.30 21.29 18.12
C LEU A 4 -1.09 21.03 17.53
N ILE A 5 -1.92 20.28 18.26
CA ILE A 5 -3.36 20.08 17.97
C ILE A 5 -4.14 21.40 18.12
N GLU A 6 -3.66 22.24 19.01
CA GLU A 6 -4.29 23.48 19.45
C GLU A 6 -3.80 24.69 18.60
N TRP A 7 -2.62 24.57 17.97
CA TRP A 7 -2.05 25.56 17.01
C TRP A 7 -2.49 25.29 15.56
N LEU A 8 -2.84 24.05 15.24
CA LEU A 8 -3.36 23.67 13.93
C LEU A 8 -4.64 22.83 14.12
N PRO A 9 -5.83 23.47 14.15
CA PRO A 9 -7.11 22.79 14.43
C PRO A 9 -7.48 21.68 13.43
N TYR A 10 -6.73 21.55 12.33
CA TYR A 10 -6.90 20.54 11.29
C TYR A 10 -5.73 19.55 11.20
N TYR A 11 -4.87 19.45 12.22
CA TYR A 11 -3.69 18.57 12.16
C TYR A 11 -4.04 17.10 11.85
N ASN A 12 -5.13 16.60 12.43
CA ASN A 12 -5.60 15.23 12.17
C ASN A 12 -6.09 15.05 10.72
N ASP A 13 -6.80 16.04 10.18
CA ASP A 13 -7.29 16.01 8.79
C ASP A 13 -6.13 16.16 7.80
N LEU A 14 -5.15 17.01 8.11
CA LEU A 14 -3.94 17.18 7.31
C LEU A 14 -3.11 15.89 7.28
N LYS A 15 -3.01 15.22 8.43
CA LYS A 15 -2.37 13.91 8.55
C LYS A 15 -3.12 12.87 7.71
N LEU A 16 -4.44 12.81 7.80
CA LEU A 16 -5.27 11.93 6.96
C LEU A 16 -5.04 12.20 5.47
N GLY A 17 -5.04 13.46 5.06
CA GLY A 17 -4.72 13.88 3.69
C GLY A 17 -3.36 13.38 3.23
N GLY A 18 -2.34 13.49 4.09
CA GLY A 18 -1.00 12.95 3.82
C GLY A 18 -1.01 11.43 3.61
N HIS A 19 -1.67 10.67 4.48
CA HIS A 19 -1.79 9.22 4.35
C HIS A 19 -2.58 8.80 3.10
N LEU A 20 -3.63 9.53 2.73
CA LEU A 20 -4.38 9.33 1.49
C LEU A 20 -3.51 9.60 0.26
N ALA A 21 -2.70 10.65 0.26
CA ALA A 21 -1.76 10.93 -0.81
C ALA A 21 -0.71 9.82 -0.95
N CYS A 22 -0.18 9.31 0.17
CA CYS A 22 0.75 8.18 0.19
C CYS A 22 0.08 6.91 -0.37
N ALA A 23 -1.14 6.62 0.06
CA ALA A 23 -1.92 5.48 -0.43
C ALA A 23 -2.16 5.58 -1.94
N PHE A 24 -2.49 6.77 -2.44
CA PHE A 24 -2.71 7.01 -3.86
C PHE A 24 -1.43 6.83 -4.67
N MET A 25 -0.31 7.42 -4.25
CA MET A 25 0.98 7.25 -4.91
C MET A 25 1.42 5.78 -4.91
N ALA A 26 1.27 5.09 -3.78
CA ALA A 26 1.56 3.66 -3.66
C ALA A 26 0.66 2.82 -4.56
N SER A 27 -0.61 3.20 -4.71
CA SER A 27 -1.54 2.51 -5.60
C SER A 27 -1.15 2.62 -7.07
N ILE A 28 -0.68 3.80 -7.51
CA ILE A 28 -0.21 4.02 -8.87
C ILE A 28 1.06 3.20 -9.12
N LEU A 29 2.08 3.37 -8.29
CA LEU A 29 3.38 2.73 -8.49
C LEU A 29 3.27 1.20 -8.44
N SER A 30 2.58 0.66 -7.44
CA SER A 30 2.39 -0.79 -7.33
C SER A 30 1.46 -1.31 -8.42
N GLY A 31 0.47 -0.54 -8.85
CA GLY A 31 -0.43 -0.88 -9.97
C GLY A 31 0.31 -0.97 -11.30
N CYS A 32 1.20 -0.01 -11.58
CA CYS A 32 2.11 -0.02 -12.73
C CYS A 32 3.02 -1.26 -12.72
N LEU A 33 3.64 -1.56 -11.57
CA LEU A 33 4.54 -2.72 -11.46
C LEU A 33 3.79 -4.04 -11.65
N LEU A 34 2.61 -4.20 -11.02
CA LEU A 34 1.76 -5.37 -11.20
C LEU A 34 1.31 -5.53 -12.65
N PHE A 35 0.89 -4.45 -13.29
CA PHE A 35 0.52 -4.45 -14.70
C PHE A 35 1.71 -4.81 -15.59
N GLY A 36 2.91 -4.27 -15.31
CA GLY A 36 4.14 -4.59 -16.04
C GLY A 36 4.52 -6.07 -15.94
N VAL A 37 4.38 -6.67 -14.75
CA VAL A 37 4.60 -8.12 -14.56
C VAL A 37 3.56 -8.93 -15.35
N ASN A 38 2.28 -8.54 -15.32
CA ASN A 38 1.23 -9.21 -16.11
C ASN A 38 1.48 -9.09 -17.62
N LEU A 39 1.96 -7.92 -18.09
CA LEU A 39 2.33 -7.70 -19.48
C LEU A 39 3.50 -8.59 -19.91
N ALA A 40 4.50 -8.78 -19.05
CA ALA A 40 5.61 -9.71 -19.30
C ALA A 40 5.14 -11.16 -19.45
N PHE A 41 4.00 -11.52 -18.83
CA PHE A 41 3.32 -12.81 -19.00
C PHE A 41 2.32 -12.86 -20.15
N LYS A 42 2.24 -11.81 -20.99
CA LYS A 42 1.30 -11.65 -22.11
C LYS A 42 -0.18 -11.68 -21.69
N ASP A 43 -0.49 -11.27 -20.47
CA ASP A 43 -1.86 -11.30 -19.93
C ASP A 43 -2.45 -9.89 -19.85
N MET A 44 -3.02 -9.42 -20.96
CA MET A 44 -3.44 -8.01 -21.13
C MET A 44 -4.79 -7.66 -20.51
N CYS A 45 -5.60 -8.65 -20.12
CA CYS A 45 -6.93 -8.42 -19.54
C CYS A 45 -6.90 -7.92 -18.07
N PHE A 46 -5.71 -7.73 -17.50
CA PHE A 46 -5.54 -7.51 -16.06
C PHE A 46 -5.15 -6.09 -15.66
N PHE A 47 -5.24 -5.10 -16.56
CA PHE A 47 -5.00 -3.68 -16.21
C PHE A 47 -5.90 -3.23 -15.06
N ALA A 48 -7.23 -3.29 -15.26
CA ALA A 48 -8.19 -2.85 -14.26
C ALA A 48 -8.02 -3.60 -12.93
N ARG A 49 -7.71 -4.90 -12.99
CA ARG A 49 -7.47 -5.74 -11.82
C ARG A 49 -6.20 -5.36 -11.06
N SER A 50 -5.13 -4.98 -11.77
CA SER A 50 -3.86 -4.51 -11.20
C SER A 50 -4.05 -3.24 -10.41
N TYR A 51 -4.75 -2.26 -10.98
CA TYR A 51 -5.00 -0.99 -10.31
C TYR A 51 -6.05 -1.12 -9.20
N ALA A 52 -7.13 -1.88 -9.39
CA ALA A 52 -8.14 -2.09 -8.36
C ALA A 52 -7.55 -2.78 -7.12
N PHE A 53 -6.77 -3.84 -7.32
CA PHE A 53 -6.07 -4.51 -6.23
C PHE A 53 -5.08 -3.55 -5.53
N SER A 54 -4.26 -2.86 -6.33
CA SER A 54 -3.25 -1.94 -5.80
C SER A 54 -3.87 -0.80 -4.99
N LEU A 55 -4.99 -0.24 -5.44
CA LEU A 55 -5.74 0.79 -4.72
C LEU A 55 -6.26 0.29 -3.37
N TRP A 56 -6.93 -0.87 -3.37
CA TRP A 56 -7.50 -1.45 -2.16
C TRP A 56 -6.41 -1.79 -1.14
N SER A 57 -5.34 -2.47 -1.57
CA SER A 57 -4.24 -2.86 -0.68
C SER A 57 -3.42 -1.66 -0.21
N SER A 58 -3.21 -0.64 -1.04
CA SER A 58 -2.50 0.57 -0.61
C SER A 58 -3.32 1.36 0.41
N ALA A 59 -4.65 1.45 0.24
CA ALA A 59 -5.52 2.05 1.24
C ALA A 59 -5.44 1.30 2.58
N LEU A 60 -5.41 -0.04 2.56
CA LEU A 60 -5.24 -0.84 3.76
C LEU A 60 -3.89 -0.66 4.44
N ILE A 61 -2.80 -0.48 3.69
CA ILE A 61 -1.46 -0.35 4.27
C ILE A 61 -1.24 1.06 4.83
N TRP A 62 -1.71 2.09 4.13
CA TRP A 62 -1.37 3.47 4.44
C TRP A 62 -2.43 4.21 5.24
N VAL A 63 -3.72 3.88 5.06
CA VAL A 63 -4.84 4.61 5.69
C VAL A 63 -5.40 3.84 6.88
N PHE A 64 -5.60 2.52 6.74
CA PHE A 64 -6.20 1.69 7.79
C PHE A 64 -5.49 1.79 9.14
N PRO A 65 -4.14 1.85 9.22
CA PRO A 65 -3.47 1.97 10.51
C PRO A 65 -3.75 3.27 11.27
N MET A 66 -4.29 4.30 10.61
CA MET A 66 -4.68 5.55 11.27
C MET A 66 -5.89 5.37 12.19
N PHE A 67 -6.75 4.41 11.90
CA PHE A 67 -7.96 4.14 12.69
C PHE A 67 -7.69 3.27 13.92
N PHE A 68 -6.47 2.75 14.08
CA PHE A 68 -6.09 2.01 15.28
C PHE A 68 -5.71 2.98 16.40
N THR A 69 -6.53 3.00 17.45
CA THR A 69 -6.30 3.74 18.69
C THR A 69 -5.28 3.06 19.60
N GLU A 70 -5.02 1.77 19.39
CA GLU A 70 -4.09 0.95 20.17
C GLU A 70 -2.63 1.38 19.94
N GLN A 71 -1.90 1.61 21.03
CA GLN A 71 -0.48 1.95 20.99
C GLN A 71 0.41 0.72 21.21
N GLY A 72 1.59 0.70 20.59
CA GLY A 72 2.60 -0.34 20.79
C GLY A 72 2.46 -1.57 19.89
N ARG A 73 2.82 -2.75 20.41
CA ARG A 73 3.00 -4.01 19.64
C ARG A 73 1.75 -4.47 18.88
N ILE A 74 0.55 -4.12 19.37
CA ILE A 74 -0.72 -4.48 18.72
C ILE A 74 -0.84 -3.77 17.37
N ARG A 75 -0.46 -2.48 17.29
CA ARG A 75 -0.51 -1.71 16.04
C ARG A 75 0.45 -2.27 14.99
N GLU A 76 1.65 -2.65 15.41
CA GLU A 76 2.64 -3.30 14.53
C GLU A 76 2.12 -4.64 14.01
N PHE A 77 1.53 -5.44 14.88
CA PHE A 77 0.94 -6.73 14.51
C PHE A 77 -0.20 -6.57 13.48
N LEU A 78 -1.11 -5.61 13.69
CA LEU A 78 -2.20 -5.30 12.76
C LEU A 78 -1.68 -4.79 11.40
N PHE A 79 -0.58 -4.04 11.41
CA PHE A 79 0.11 -3.61 10.19
C PHE A 79 0.71 -4.79 9.43
N TYR A 80 1.39 -5.72 10.12
CA TYR A 80 1.90 -6.93 9.47
C TYR A 80 0.78 -7.80 8.91
N ILE A 81 -0.35 -7.92 9.62
CA ILE A 81 -1.54 -8.62 9.11
C ILE A 81 -2.04 -7.99 7.82
N THR A 82 -2.18 -6.66 7.76
CA THR A 82 -2.67 -5.98 6.54
C THR A 82 -1.75 -6.19 5.34
N ILE A 83 -0.43 -6.24 5.55
CA ILE A 83 0.52 -6.62 4.49
C ILE A 83 0.33 -8.07 4.07
N VAL A 84 0.29 -9.01 5.02
CA VAL A 84 0.15 -10.45 4.73
C VAL A 84 -1.16 -10.73 4.00
N VAL A 85 -2.27 -10.13 4.43
CA VAL A 85 -3.58 -10.24 3.76
C VAL A 85 -3.50 -9.69 2.33
N SER A 86 -2.90 -8.51 2.14
CA SER A 86 -2.73 -7.93 0.80
C SER A 86 -1.92 -8.83 -0.12
N VAL A 87 -0.77 -9.32 0.34
CA VAL A 87 0.11 -10.19 -0.46
C VAL A 87 -0.56 -11.53 -0.77
N THR A 88 -1.18 -12.18 0.22
CA THR A 88 -1.87 -13.44 0.00
C THR A 88 -3.07 -13.30 -0.94
N ALA A 89 -3.81 -12.19 -0.87
CA ALA A 89 -4.94 -11.90 -1.76
C ALA A 89 -4.55 -11.88 -3.24
N ILE A 90 -3.32 -11.49 -3.60
CA ILE A 90 -2.82 -11.54 -4.99
C ILE A 90 -2.96 -12.95 -5.58
N LYS A 91 -2.63 -14.00 -4.83
CA LYS A 91 -2.72 -15.37 -5.35
C LYS A 91 -4.17 -15.74 -5.71
N TYR A 92 -5.12 -15.36 -4.85
CA TYR A 92 -6.53 -15.69 -5.03
C TYR A 92 -7.19 -14.83 -6.11
N ILE A 93 -6.86 -13.54 -6.16
CA ILE A 93 -7.42 -12.61 -7.14
C ILE A 93 -6.96 -12.99 -8.55
N TYR A 94 -5.68 -13.31 -8.74
CA TYR A 94 -5.16 -13.60 -10.08
C TYR A 94 -5.26 -15.08 -10.49
N GLY A 95 -5.49 -16.00 -9.54
CA GLY A 95 -5.62 -17.42 -9.82
C GLY A 95 -4.34 -18.08 -10.37
N TYR A 96 -3.18 -17.43 -10.22
CA TYR A 96 -1.93 -17.92 -10.79
C TYR A 96 -1.24 -19.00 -9.95
N LYS A 97 -0.37 -19.77 -10.61
CA LYS A 97 0.58 -20.70 -9.98
C LYS A 97 1.53 -19.94 -9.06
N LEU A 98 1.98 -20.59 -7.99
CA LEU A 98 2.80 -19.99 -6.91
C LEU A 98 3.99 -19.17 -7.43
N LYS A 99 4.70 -19.65 -8.47
CA LYS A 99 5.84 -18.95 -9.07
C LYS A 99 5.49 -17.57 -9.65
N LYS A 100 4.36 -17.44 -10.32
CA LYS A 100 3.89 -16.15 -10.87
C LYS A 100 3.36 -15.25 -9.75
N SER A 101 2.67 -15.83 -8.78
CA SER A 101 2.20 -15.09 -7.61
C SER A 101 3.36 -14.47 -6.83
N LEU A 102 4.48 -15.18 -6.66
CA LEU A 102 5.69 -14.65 -6.02
C LEU A 102 6.23 -13.39 -6.72
N LEU A 103 6.24 -13.37 -8.04
CA LEU A 103 6.70 -12.19 -8.79
C LEU A 103 5.74 -10.99 -8.61
N LEU A 104 4.44 -11.24 -8.60
CA LEU A 104 3.44 -10.20 -8.30
C LEU A 104 3.54 -9.72 -6.85
N TRP A 105 3.84 -10.61 -5.90
CA TRP A 105 4.10 -10.25 -4.51
C TRP A 105 5.30 -9.31 -4.40
N VAL A 106 6.41 -9.66 -5.04
CA VAL A 106 7.62 -8.83 -5.07
C VAL A 106 7.33 -7.49 -5.74
N ALA A 107 6.66 -7.48 -6.89
CA ALA A 107 6.32 -6.25 -7.60
C ALA A 107 5.45 -5.30 -6.75
N PHE A 108 4.45 -5.85 -6.06
CA PHE A 108 3.63 -5.07 -5.14
C PHE A 108 4.45 -4.52 -3.96
N LEU A 109 5.23 -5.37 -3.29
CA LEU A 109 6.06 -4.94 -2.14
C LEU A 109 7.12 -3.92 -2.55
N VAL A 110 7.73 -4.04 -3.73
CA VAL A 110 8.67 -3.05 -4.27
C VAL A 110 7.97 -1.72 -4.49
N GLY A 111 6.75 -1.70 -5.05
CA GLY A 111 5.97 -0.47 -5.21
C GLY A 111 5.70 0.23 -3.88
N GLN A 112 5.28 -0.52 -2.86
CA GLN A 112 5.06 0.02 -1.51
C GLN A 112 6.36 0.53 -0.88
N ALA A 113 7.45 -0.22 -1.02
CA ALA A 113 8.76 0.14 -0.47
C ALA A 113 9.33 1.40 -1.14
N LEU A 114 9.17 1.55 -2.46
CA LEU A 114 9.61 2.76 -3.17
C LEU A 114 8.93 4.01 -2.60
N VAL A 115 7.61 3.97 -2.39
CA VAL A 115 6.86 5.09 -1.82
C VAL A 115 7.34 5.39 -0.40
N PHE A 116 7.53 4.34 0.40
CA PHE A 116 8.09 4.48 1.74
C PHE A 116 9.46 5.17 1.72
N PHE A 117 10.38 4.75 0.85
CA PHE A 117 11.70 5.36 0.75
C PHE A 117 11.65 6.79 0.21
N MET A 118 10.78 7.09 -0.75
CA MET A 118 10.59 8.45 -1.28
C MET A 118 10.14 9.42 -0.19
N ILE A 119 9.22 8.99 0.68
CA ILE A 119 8.66 9.84 1.74
C ILE A 119 9.61 9.96 2.93
N TYR A 120 10.12 8.83 3.44
CA TYR A 120 10.82 8.81 4.72
C TYR A 120 12.33 8.96 4.60
N LYS A 121 12.93 8.65 3.44
CA LYS A 121 14.38 8.63 3.28
C LYS A 121 14.96 9.76 2.44
N LYS A 122 14.15 10.76 2.05
CA LYS A 122 14.56 11.88 1.16
C LYS A 122 15.49 11.41 0.05
N VAL A 123 14.92 10.87 -1.02
CA VAL A 123 15.69 10.56 -2.24
C VAL A 123 16.10 11.83 -3.00
N PHE A 124 15.86 13.03 -2.44
CA PHE A 124 16.39 14.32 -2.87
C PHE A 124 16.67 15.24 -1.67
#